data_AF-H2J630-F1
#
_entry.id   AF-H2J630-F1
#
_cell.length_a   1.000
_cell.length_b   1.000
_cell.length_c   1.000
_cell.angle_alpha   90.00
_cell.angle_beta   90.00
_cell.angle_gamma   90.00
#
_symmetry.space_group_name_H-M   'P 1'
#
loop_
_entity.id
_entity.type
_entity.pdbx_description
1 polymer ?
#
loop_
_entity_poly.entity_id
_entity_poly.type
_entity_poly.pdbx_seq_one_letter_code
_entity_poly.pdbx_strand_id
1 'polypeptide(L)'
;MILLNPMIVFLGMIMYIIPYLWPLSFAITMFIYHILLKNRDVHVKRIKAYFKNSNIDNEDIKRIKTNNSISYLIAYLLSYLGFTLIFIKISNRFEKLYASVHNIEELKNIDVYIPDSEIFLFVLFLLLLWLTYIKIINRLIRDQFILQNFEIQHNLIDKAPLKYRDANAVVILRIVTFNLYEWFLLLSLIKETNTLYILSETYKKESFENKTIEDNNYEKTTGKKEDIVSEIKKIKFENKNELLSYIFSKISKLDITEKFKILSELKNQDIIDDEDIKKIKKLF
;
A
#
# COMPACT_ATOMS: atom_id res chain seq x y z
N MET A 1 -9.43 -12.20 4.54
CA MET A 1 -10.36 -12.45 3.40
C MET A 1 -9.51 -12.64 2.15
N ILE A 2 -9.03 -13.87 1.92
CA ILE A 2 -8.13 -14.31 0.82
C ILE A 2 -8.92 -14.44 -0.51
N LEU A 3 -10.03 -13.70 -0.65
CA LEU A 3 -11.16 -14.13 -1.48
C LEU A 3 -11.11 -13.67 -2.92
N LEU A 4 -10.16 -12.82 -3.29
CA LEU A 4 -9.96 -12.49 -4.69
C LEU A 4 -8.82 -13.34 -5.25
N ASN A 5 -9.20 -14.51 -5.74
CA ASN A 5 -8.31 -15.40 -6.46
C ASN A 5 -7.87 -14.71 -7.77
N PRO A 6 -6.58 -14.69 -8.14
CA PRO A 6 -6.12 -14.31 -9.47
C PRO A 6 -6.96 -14.90 -10.63
N MET A 7 -7.62 -16.04 -10.42
CA MET A 7 -8.61 -16.62 -11.34
C MET A 7 -9.74 -15.67 -11.71
N ILE A 8 -10.24 -14.83 -10.80
CA ILE A 8 -11.32 -13.87 -11.09
C ILE A 8 -10.84 -12.80 -12.08
N VAL A 9 -9.59 -12.36 -11.95
CA VAL A 9 -8.96 -11.42 -12.89
C VAL A 9 -8.76 -12.07 -14.25
N PHE A 10 -8.32 -13.33 -14.26
CA PHE A 10 -8.15 -14.10 -15.49
C PHE A 10 -9.48 -14.33 -16.22
N LEU A 11 -10.54 -14.68 -15.51
CA LEU A 11 -11.90 -14.81 -16.08
C LEU A 11 -12.38 -13.47 -16.65
N GLY A 12 -12.18 -12.36 -15.91
CA GLY A 12 -12.51 -11.02 -16.40
C GLY A 12 -11.76 -10.63 -17.68
N MET A 13 -10.49 -11.03 -17.78
CA MET A 13 -9.66 -10.83 -18.98
C MET A 13 -10.16 -11.65 -20.17
N ILE A 14 -10.54 -12.91 -19.99
CA ILE A 14 -11.15 -13.73 -21.07
C ILE A 14 -12.46 -13.08 -21.54
N MET A 15 -13.30 -12.65 -20.60
CA MET A 15 -14.55 -11.96 -20.90
C MET A 15 -14.33 -10.62 -21.63
N TYR A 16 -13.20 -9.95 -21.40
CA TYR A 16 -12.84 -8.72 -22.12
C TYR A 16 -12.58 -8.97 -23.62
N ILE A 17 -12.13 -10.17 -24.01
CA ILE A 17 -11.85 -10.48 -25.41
C ILE A 17 -13.15 -10.65 -26.21
N ILE A 18 -14.26 -10.99 -25.54
CA ILE A 18 -15.55 -11.26 -26.16
C ILE A 18 -16.44 -10.01 -26.07
N PRO A 19 -16.78 -9.33 -27.18
CA PRO A 19 -17.48 -8.03 -27.16
C PRO A 19 -18.79 -8.02 -26.35
N TYR A 20 -19.60 -9.07 -26.46
CA TYR A 20 -20.88 -9.19 -25.74
C TYR A 20 -20.71 -9.34 -24.21
N LEU A 21 -19.53 -9.72 -23.75
CA LEU A 21 -19.21 -9.88 -22.33
C LEU A 21 -18.46 -8.67 -21.74
N TRP A 22 -18.23 -7.62 -22.53
CA TRP A 22 -17.59 -6.38 -22.05
C TRP A 22 -18.25 -5.76 -20.81
N PRO A 23 -19.60 -5.69 -20.69
CA PRO A 23 -20.23 -5.15 -19.48
C PRO A 23 -19.89 -5.97 -18.23
N LEU A 24 -19.83 -7.30 -18.36
CA LEU A 24 -19.49 -8.19 -17.28
C LEU A 24 -18.01 -8.08 -16.91
N SER A 25 -17.14 -8.02 -17.92
CA SER A 25 -15.71 -7.77 -17.74
C SER A 25 -15.46 -6.45 -17.01
N PHE A 26 -16.13 -5.37 -17.42
CA PHE A 26 -16.08 -4.06 -16.75
C PHE A 26 -16.57 -4.15 -15.30
N ALA A 27 -17.69 -4.84 -15.04
CA ALA A 27 -18.19 -5.04 -13.69
C ALA A 27 -17.17 -5.78 -12.80
N ILE A 28 -16.50 -6.80 -13.34
CA ILE A 28 -15.41 -7.51 -12.64
C ILE A 28 -14.26 -6.55 -12.35
N THR A 29 -13.79 -5.76 -13.33
CA THR A 29 -12.73 -4.76 -13.12
C THR A 29 -13.09 -3.78 -11.99
N MET A 30 -14.31 -3.25 -12.00
CA MET A 30 -14.78 -2.31 -10.97
C MET A 30 -14.91 -2.96 -9.59
N PHE A 31 -15.34 -4.22 -9.53
CA PHE A 31 -15.40 -5.00 -8.30
C PHE A 31 -14.00 -5.23 -7.71
N ILE A 32 -13.02 -5.57 -8.56
CA ILE A 32 -11.63 -5.72 -8.15
C ILE A 32 -11.12 -4.40 -7.56
N TYR A 33 -11.34 -3.27 -8.26
CA TYR A 33 -10.96 -1.95 -7.76
C TYR A 33 -11.62 -1.60 -6.42
N HIS A 34 -12.91 -1.90 -6.28
CA HIS A 34 -13.63 -1.71 -5.03
C HIS A 34 -12.94 -2.44 -3.87
N ILE A 35 -12.60 -3.71 -4.06
CA ILE A 35 -11.92 -4.51 -3.04
C ILE A 35 -10.53 -3.96 -2.75
N LEU A 36 -9.71 -3.66 -3.77
CA LEU A 36 -8.36 -3.14 -3.57
C LEU A 36 -8.37 -1.82 -2.80
N LEU A 37 -9.27 -0.89 -3.14
CA LEU A 37 -9.42 0.39 -2.44
C LEU A 37 -9.91 0.21 -1.01
N LYS A 38 -10.88 -0.69 -0.79
CA LYS A 38 -11.39 -1.02 0.55
C LYS A 38 -10.28 -1.63 1.43
N ASN A 39 -9.52 -2.56 0.87
CA ASN A 39 -8.38 -3.19 1.54
C ASN A 39 -7.32 -2.16 1.89
N ARG A 40 -7.00 -1.25 0.96
CA ARG A 40 -6.09 -0.12 1.21
C ARG A 40 -6.57 0.75 2.37
N ASP A 41 -7.85 1.11 2.40
CA ASP A 41 -8.39 1.95 3.48
C ASP A 41 -8.36 1.26 4.84
N VAL A 42 -8.64 -0.05 4.87
CA VAL A 42 -8.49 -0.87 6.09
C VAL A 42 -7.03 -0.94 6.53
N HIS A 43 -6.10 -1.12 5.59
CA HIS A 43 -4.67 -1.18 5.86
C HIS A 43 -4.18 0.14 6.48
N VAL A 44 -4.48 1.27 5.84
CA VAL A 44 -4.11 2.61 6.34
C VAL A 44 -4.70 2.87 7.73
N LYS A 45 -5.96 2.50 7.99
CA LYS A 45 -6.57 2.63 9.32
C LYS A 45 -5.84 1.82 10.38
N ARG A 46 -5.49 0.57 10.07
CA ARG A 46 -4.77 -0.32 10.99
C ARG A 46 -3.39 0.24 11.33
N ILE A 47 -2.63 0.66 10.33
CA ILE A 47 -1.29 1.19 10.51
C ILE A 47 -1.31 2.51 11.30
N LYS A 48 -2.26 3.41 11.00
CA LYS A 48 -2.47 4.62 11.80
C LYS A 48 -2.79 4.31 13.27
N ALA A 49 -3.59 3.29 13.53
CA ALA A 49 -3.89 2.87 14.91
C ALA A 49 -2.66 2.31 15.62
N TYR A 50 -1.85 1.48 14.93
CA TYR A 50 -0.60 0.94 15.48
C TYR A 50 0.37 2.06 15.89
N PHE A 51 0.67 2.99 14.99
CA PHE A 51 1.63 4.06 15.28
C PHE A 51 1.14 5.07 16.30
N LYS A 52 -0.17 5.33 16.36
CA LYS A 52 -0.77 6.14 17.42
C LYS A 52 -0.57 5.49 18.80
N ASN A 53 -0.71 4.17 18.90
CA ASN A 53 -0.51 3.45 20.16
C ASN A 53 0.97 3.35 20.55
N SER A 54 1.88 3.37 19.57
CA SER A 54 3.33 3.33 19.79
C SER A 54 3.98 4.70 20.00
N ASN A 55 3.21 5.81 20.08
CA ASN A 55 3.73 7.19 20.23
C ASN A 55 4.76 7.62 19.16
N ILE A 56 4.75 6.98 17.99
CA ILE A 56 5.61 7.36 16.87
C ILE A 56 4.87 8.43 16.08
N ASP A 57 5.25 9.69 16.27
CA ASP A 57 4.65 10.77 15.49
C ASP A 57 5.31 10.84 14.11
N ASN A 58 4.52 10.65 13.06
CA ASN A 58 5.01 10.79 11.70
C ASN A 58 4.05 11.59 10.82
N GLU A 59 4.54 12.73 10.33
CA GLU A 59 3.80 13.63 9.46
C GLU A 59 3.42 12.99 8.12
N ASP A 60 4.24 12.09 7.58
CA ASP A 60 3.98 11.48 6.27
C ASP A 60 2.81 10.50 6.32
N ILE A 61 2.62 9.75 7.41
CA ILE A 61 1.40 8.97 7.64
C ILE A 61 0.18 9.87 7.81
N LYS A 62 0.32 11.03 8.49
CA LYS A 62 -0.77 11.99 8.63
C LYS A 62 -1.20 12.55 7.27
N ARG A 63 -0.25 12.76 6.34
CA ARG A 63 -0.51 13.22 4.96
C ARG A 63 -1.29 12.21 4.12
N ILE A 64 -1.18 10.90 4.40
CA ILE A 64 -2.01 9.88 3.74
C ILE A 64 -3.47 10.10 4.15
N LYS A 65 -4.27 10.67 3.24
CA LYS A 65 -5.69 10.92 3.50
C LYS A 65 -6.41 9.59 3.73
N THR A 66 -7.10 9.49 4.87
CA THR A 66 -8.04 8.40 5.22
C THR A 66 -9.40 8.56 4.53
N ASN A 67 -9.55 9.58 3.69
CA ASN A 67 -10.79 9.87 3.01
C ASN A 67 -11.28 8.66 2.21
N ASN A 68 -12.59 8.46 2.15
CA ASN A 68 -13.22 7.27 1.60
C ASN A 68 -12.76 7.01 0.14
N SER A 69 -11.84 6.06 -0.07
CA SER A 69 -11.21 5.81 -1.39
C SER A 69 -12.23 5.40 -2.45
N ILE A 70 -13.34 4.81 -2.00
CA ILE A 70 -14.49 4.40 -2.82
C ILE A 70 -15.13 5.59 -3.55
N SER A 71 -15.05 6.81 -2.99
CA SER A 71 -15.58 8.01 -3.66
C SER A 71 -14.94 8.26 -5.04
N TYR A 72 -13.65 7.95 -5.20
CA TYR A 72 -12.97 8.08 -6.49
C TYR A 72 -13.40 7.02 -7.49
N LEU A 73 -13.74 5.81 -7.02
CA LEU A 73 -14.31 4.77 -7.86
C LEU A 73 -15.71 5.16 -8.35
N ILE A 74 -16.54 5.74 -7.48
CA ILE A 74 -17.85 6.27 -7.85
C ILE A 74 -17.69 7.41 -8.87
N ALA A 75 -16.75 8.34 -8.63
CA ALA A 75 -16.46 9.41 -9.59
C ALA A 75 -16.00 8.87 -10.95
N TYR A 76 -15.18 7.82 -10.97
CA TYR A 76 -14.77 7.13 -12.19
C TYR A 76 -15.98 6.48 -12.90
N LEU A 77 -16.86 5.79 -12.17
CA LEU A 77 -18.07 5.20 -12.73
C LEU A 77 -19.00 6.25 -13.35
N LEU A 78 -19.23 7.38 -12.66
CA LEU A 78 -20.02 8.49 -13.19
C LEU A 78 -19.37 9.11 -14.44
N SER A 79 -18.04 9.26 -14.43
CA SER A 79 -17.29 9.74 -15.59
C SER A 79 -17.40 8.77 -16.77
N TYR A 80 -17.33 7.47 -16.52
CA TYR A 80 -17.49 6.42 -17.52
C TYR A 80 -18.90 6.36 -18.10
N LEU A 81 -19.93 6.47 -17.26
CA LEU A 81 -21.31 6.52 -17.72
C LEU A 81 -21.55 7.76 -18.58
N GLY A 82 -21.11 8.93 -18.14
CA GLY A 82 -21.21 10.16 -18.91
C GLY A 82 -20.48 10.06 -20.25
N PHE A 83 -19.25 9.55 -20.25
CA PHE A 83 -18.50 9.28 -21.49
C PHE A 83 -19.25 8.34 -22.41
N THR A 84 -19.78 7.23 -21.90
CA THR A 84 -20.48 6.21 -22.70
C THR A 84 -21.75 6.78 -23.33
N LEU A 85 -22.54 7.54 -22.58
CA LEU A 85 -23.74 8.18 -23.12
C LEU A 85 -23.42 9.16 -24.24
N ILE A 86 -22.40 10.00 -24.07
CA ILE A 86 -21.95 10.94 -25.10
C ILE A 86 -21.35 10.20 -26.30
N PHE A 87 -20.55 9.16 -26.06
CA PHE A 87 -19.97 8.33 -27.12
C PHE A 87 -21.03 7.64 -27.97
N ILE A 88 -22.06 7.05 -27.36
CA ILE A 88 -23.19 6.44 -28.08
C ILE A 88 -23.92 7.51 -28.90
N LYS A 89 -24.16 8.69 -28.33
CA LYS A 89 -24.84 9.79 -29.01
C LYS A 89 -24.07 10.25 -30.26
N ILE A 90 -22.76 10.45 -30.11
CA ILE A 90 -21.85 10.83 -31.19
C ILE A 90 -21.76 9.71 -32.24
N SER A 91 -21.63 8.44 -31.81
CA SER A 91 -21.55 7.29 -32.72
C SER A 91 -22.81 7.16 -33.57
N ASN A 92 -24.00 7.29 -32.96
CA ASN A 92 -25.27 7.25 -33.69
C ASN A 92 -25.41 8.41 -34.69
N ARG A 93 -24.85 9.58 -34.38
CA ARG A 93 -24.81 10.73 -35.32
C ARG A 93 -23.83 10.48 -36.46
N PHE A 94 -22.66 9.91 -36.17
CA PHE A 94 -21.69 9.50 -37.19
C PHE A 94 -22.25 8.42 -38.11
N GLU A 95 -22.95 7.43 -37.57
CA GLU A 95 -23.59 6.38 -38.38
C GLU A 95 -24.64 6.97 -39.31
N LYS A 96 -25.48 7.89 -38.82
CA LYS A 96 -26.45 8.62 -39.65
C LYS A 96 -25.77 9.46 -40.73
N LEU A 97 -24.68 10.16 -40.40
CA LEU A 97 -23.90 10.93 -41.36
C LEU A 97 -23.30 10.00 -42.42
N TYR A 98 -22.67 8.91 -42.01
CA TYR A 98 -22.07 7.93 -42.93
C TYR A 98 -23.12 7.31 -43.85
N ALA A 99 -24.31 7.01 -43.33
CA ALA A 99 -25.43 6.50 -44.12
C ALA A 99 -26.02 7.56 -45.09
N SER A 100 -25.92 8.85 -44.77
CA SER A 100 -26.43 9.95 -45.60
C SER A 100 -25.45 10.45 -46.65
N VAL A 101 -24.14 10.30 -46.44
CA VAL A 101 -23.10 10.84 -47.32
C VAL A 101 -22.97 9.97 -48.57
N HIS A 102 -23.35 10.51 -49.73
CA HIS A 102 -23.15 9.87 -51.03
C HIS A 102 -21.94 10.46 -51.78
N ASN A 103 -21.42 11.61 -51.35
CA ASN A 103 -20.27 12.28 -51.98
C ASN A 103 -19.33 12.97 -50.96
N ILE A 104 -18.02 13.03 -51.26
CA ILE A 104 -16.98 13.53 -50.33
C ILE A 104 -17.16 15.02 -49.96
N GLU A 105 -17.83 15.80 -50.81
CA GLU A 105 -18.11 17.22 -50.54
C GLU A 105 -19.15 17.44 -49.42
N GLU A 106 -20.01 16.45 -49.14
CA GLU A 106 -21.00 16.51 -48.05
C GLU A 106 -20.37 16.31 -46.67
N LEU A 107 -19.17 15.71 -46.59
CA LEU A 107 -18.36 15.62 -45.37
C LEU A 107 -17.85 16.99 -44.90
N LYS A 108 -17.90 18.06 -45.73
CA LYS A 108 -17.53 19.40 -45.28
C LYS A 108 -18.54 20.02 -44.31
N ASN A 109 -19.75 19.45 -44.20
CA ASN A 109 -20.80 19.93 -43.28
C ASN A 109 -20.84 19.15 -41.94
N ILE A 110 -19.74 18.51 -41.52
CA ILE A 110 -19.64 17.76 -40.25
C ILE A 110 -20.14 18.56 -39.03
N ASP A 111 -19.89 19.87 -39.00
CA ASP A 111 -20.28 20.78 -37.91
C ASP A 111 -21.80 20.83 -37.70
N VAL A 112 -22.61 20.56 -38.73
CA VAL A 112 -24.08 20.50 -38.64
C VAL A 112 -24.54 19.21 -37.94
N TYR A 113 -23.79 18.13 -38.11
CA TYR A 113 -24.17 16.81 -37.61
C TYR A 113 -23.65 16.55 -36.19
N ILE A 114 -22.53 17.15 -35.80
CA ILE A 114 -21.92 17.00 -34.48
C ILE A 114 -21.73 18.38 -33.84
N PRO A 115 -22.65 18.80 -32.95
CA PRO A 115 -22.54 20.07 -32.27
C PRO A 115 -21.26 20.18 -31.44
N ASP A 116 -20.63 21.36 -31.42
CA ASP A 116 -19.46 21.67 -30.59
C ASP A 116 -19.67 21.32 -29.10
N SER A 117 -20.90 21.46 -28.61
CA SER A 117 -21.26 21.10 -27.24
C SER A 117 -21.09 19.61 -26.94
N GLU A 118 -21.32 18.73 -27.93
CA GLU A 118 -21.13 17.28 -27.78
C GLU A 118 -19.65 16.93 -27.83
N ILE A 119 -18.87 17.59 -28.68
CA ILE A 119 -17.40 17.44 -28.73
C ILE A 119 -16.79 17.92 -27.42
N PHE A 120 -17.23 19.07 -26.90
CA PHE A 120 -16.80 19.58 -25.61
C PHE A 120 -17.10 18.59 -24.47
N LEU A 121 -18.34 18.08 -24.41
CA LEU A 121 -18.71 17.08 -23.40
C LEU A 121 -17.91 15.79 -23.54
N PHE A 122 -17.63 15.35 -24.77
CA PHE A 122 -16.81 14.17 -25.03
C PHE A 122 -15.39 14.35 -24.46
N VAL A 123 -14.74 15.48 -24.77
CA VAL A 123 -13.40 15.80 -24.26
C VAL A 123 -13.41 15.96 -22.74
N LEU A 124 -14.43 16.61 -22.18
CA LEU A 124 -14.59 16.78 -20.74
C LEU A 124 -14.69 15.43 -20.02
N PHE A 125 -15.55 14.52 -20.49
CA PHE A 125 -15.71 13.20 -19.87
C PHE A 125 -14.49 12.32 -20.07
N LEU A 126 -13.78 12.43 -21.21
CA LEU A 126 -12.50 11.77 -21.43
C LEU A 126 -11.44 12.23 -20.41
N LEU A 127 -11.35 13.54 -20.16
CA LEU A 127 -10.44 14.12 -19.19
C LEU A 127 -10.83 13.72 -17.76
N LEU A 128 -12.12 13.70 -17.42
CA LEU A 128 -12.60 13.23 -16.12
C LEU A 128 -12.28 11.74 -15.89
N LEU A 129 -12.47 10.90 -16.92
CA LEU A 129 -12.07 9.49 -16.88
C LEU A 129 -10.58 9.33 -16.59
N TRP A 130 -9.74 10.08 -17.31
CA TRP A 130 -8.30 10.09 -17.09
C TRP A 130 -7.96 10.50 -15.66
N LEU A 131 -8.45 11.65 -15.20
CA LEU A 131 -8.13 12.18 -13.87
C LEU A 131 -8.61 11.28 -12.74
N THR A 132 -9.83 10.74 -12.84
CA THR A 132 -10.40 9.87 -11.81
C THR A 132 -9.64 8.54 -11.75
N TYR A 133 -9.28 7.98 -12.89
CA TYR A 133 -8.47 6.76 -12.95
C TYR A 133 -7.07 6.96 -12.38
N ILE A 134 -6.36 8.05 -12.73
CA ILE A 134 -5.06 8.40 -12.11
C ILE A 134 -5.16 8.44 -10.59
N LYS A 135 -6.24 9.04 -10.05
CA LYS A 135 -6.43 9.12 -8.61
C LYS A 135 -6.63 7.74 -7.98
N ILE A 136 -7.35 6.83 -8.65
CA ILE A 136 -7.50 5.44 -8.20
C ILE A 136 -6.14 4.74 -8.17
N ILE A 137 -5.37 4.81 -9.26
CA ILE A 137 -4.06 4.15 -9.36
C ILE A 137 -3.06 4.72 -8.34
N ASN A 138 -2.98 6.04 -8.20
CA ASN A 138 -2.13 6.67 -7.19
C ASN A 138 -2.50 6.20 -5.76
N ARG A 139 -3.79 6.09 -5.45
CA ARG A 139 -4.22 5.58 -4.14
C ARG A 139 -3.89 4.12 -3.90
N LEU A 140 -3.84 3.31 -4.95
CA LEU A 140 -3.51 1.88 -4.84
C LEU A 140 -2.01 1.63 -4.80
N ILE A 141 -1.24 2.36 -5.61
CA ILE A 141 0.19 2.10 -5.79
C ILE A 141 1.02 3.04 -4.91
N ARG A 142 0.91 4.35 -5.14
CA ARG A 142 1.75 5.34 -4.46
C ARG A 142 1.50 5.34 -2.96
N ASP A 143 0.24 5.37 -2.53
CA ASP A 143 -0.07 5.40 -1.09
C ASP A 143 0.36 4.11 -0.39
N GLN A 144 0.16 2.94 -1.01
CA GLN A 144 0.62 1.66 -0.45
C GLN A 144 2.14 1.58 -0.40
N PHE A 145 2.83 2.09 -1.42
CA PHE A 145 4.29 2.11 -1.44
C PHE A 145 4.85 2.99 -0.31
N ILE A 146 4.28 4.18 -0.09
CA ILE A 146 4.66 5.06 1.03
C ILE A 146 4.42 4.35 2.37
N LEU A 147 3.25 3.71 2.53
CA LEU A 147 2.91 2.98 3.74
C LEU A 147 3.88 1.82 4.01
N GLN A 148 4.22 1.05 2.98
CA GLN A 148 5.16 -0.07 3.08
C GLN A 148 6.58 0.39 3.43
N ASN A 149 7.06 1.47 2.82
CA ASN A 149 8.37 2.01 3.18
C ASN A 149 8.41 2.41 4.65
N PHE A 150 7.30 2.92 5.18
CA PHE A 150 7.19 3.23 6.59
C PHE A 150 7.19 1.97 7.48
N GLU A 151 6.47 0.94 7.05
CA GLU A 151 6.50 -0.37 7.71
C GLU A 151 7.91 -0.97 7.72
N ILE A 152 8.68 -0.84 6.64
CA ILE A 152 10.09 -1.28 6.56
C ILE A 152 10.97 -0.51 7.54
N GLN A 153 10.84 0.82 7.56
CA GLN A 153 11.64 1.68 8.45
C GLN A 153 11.44 1.33 9.94
N HIS A 154 10.29 0.75 10.29
CA HIS A 154 9.95 0.34 11.65
C HIS A 154 10.07 -1.18 11.86
N ASN A 155 10.75 -1.89 10.95
CA ASN A 155 10.96 -3.34 11.00
C ASN A 155 9.65 -4.12 11.20
N LEU A 156 8.56 -3.63 10.62
CA LEU A 156 7.35 -4.41 10.49
C LEU A 156 7.61 -5.40 9.34
N ILE A 157 7.66 -4.93 8.10
CA ILE A 157 7.95 -5.80 6.93
C ILE A 157 9.44 -5.77 6.55
N ASP A 158 10.00 -6.90 6.15
CA ASP A 158 11.40 -6.97 5.68
C ASP A 158 11.62 -6.29 4.32
N LYS A 159 10.59 -6.31 3.47
CA LYS A 159 10.66 -5.80 2.09
C LYS A 159 9.30 -5.36 1.60
N ALA A 160 9.28 -4.36 0.71
CA ALA A 160 8.08 -3.90 0.04
C ALA A 160 7.62 -4.96 -1.00
N PRO A 161 6.48 -5.64 -0.80
CA PRO A 161 5.95 -6.53 -1.83
C PRO A 161 5.41 -5.75 -3.03
N LEU A 162 4.93 -4.51 -2.83
CA LEU A 162 4.39 -3.68 -3.90
C LEU A 162 5.49 -2.83 -4.52
N LYS A 163 5.64 -2.95 -5.85
CA LYS A 163 6.58 -2.11 -6.60
C LYS A 163 5.92 -0.78 -6.95
N TYR A 164 6.65 0.31 -6.76
CA TYR A 164 6.22 1.63 -7.21
C TYR A 164 6.08 1.66 -8.74
N ARG A 165 4.97 2.22 -9.22
CA ARG A 165 4.67 2.42 -10.64
C ARG A 165 4.05 3.81 -10.77
N ASP A 166 4.56 4.61 -11.70
CA ASP A 166 3.99 5.94 -11.96
C ASP A 166 2.59 5.82 -12.57
N ALA A 167 1.62 6.56 -12.03
CA ALA A 167 0.23 6.45 -12.45
C ALA A 167 -0.01 6.95 -13.89
N ASN A 168 0.75 7.93 -14.36
CA ASN A 168 0.65 8.39 -15.75
C ASN A 168 1.21 7.33 -16.70
N ALA A 169 2.35 6.72 -16.35
CA ALA A 169 2.91 5.62 -17.12
C ALA A 169 1.94 4.43 -17.21
N VAL A 170 1.24 4.10 -16.12
CA VAL A 170 0.19 3.08 -16.11
C VAL A 170 -0.94 3.41 -17.10
N VAL A 171 -1.42 4.67 -17.12
CA VAL A 171 -2.43 5.12 -18.09
C VAL A 171 -1.94 4.97 -19.53
N ILE A 172 -0.72 5.41 -19.81
CA ILE A 172 -0.13 5.33 -21.16
C ILE A 172 -0.02 3.86 -21.60
N LEU A 173 0.49 2.98 -20.74
CA LEU A 173 0.60 1.56 -21.04
C LEU A 173 -0.78 0.93 -21.26
N ARG A 174 -1.79 1.34 -20.49
CA ARG A 174 -3.17 0.91 -20.68
C ARG A 174 -3.70 1.29 -22.07
N ILE A 175 -3.42 2.50 -22.55
CA ILE A 175 -3.81 2.96 -23.89
C ILE A 175 -3.07 2.16 -24.96
N VAL A 176 -1.74 2.09 -24.89
CA VAL A 176 -0.89 1.42 -25.90
C VAL A 176 -1.18 -0.07 -26.01
N THR A 177 -1.56 -0.71 -24.91
CA THR A 177 -1.87 -2.14 -24.86
C THR A 177 -3.37 -2.46 -24.97
N PHE A 178 -4.21 -1.49 -25.35
CA PHE A 178 -5.66 -1.68 -25.47
C PHE A 178 -6.29 -2.35 -24.23
N ASN A 179 -5.97 -1.83 -23.04
CA ASN A 179 -6.38 -2.35 -21.73
C ASN A 179 -5.79 -3.72 -21.32
N LEU A 180 -4.92 -4.38 -22.08
CA LEU A 180 -4.28 -5.63 -21.62
C LEU A 180 -3.40 -5.39 -20.39
N TYR A 181 -2.68 -4.27 -20.33
CA TYR A 181 -1.86 -3.90 -19.17
C TYR A 181 -2.69 -3.69 -17.90
N GLU A 182 -3.96 -3.27 -18.01
CA GLU A 182 -4.87 -3.13 -16.87
C GLU A 182 -5.04 -4.46 -16.13
N TRP A 183 -5.28 -5.53 -16.88
CA TRP A 183 -5.45 -6.87 -16.32
C TRP A 183 -4.18 -7.39 -15.66
N PHE A 184 -3.02 -7.14 -16.28
CA PHE A 184 -1.73 -7.44 -15.68
C PHE A 184 -1.53 -6.66 -14.37
N LEU A 185 -1.85 -5.37 -14.36
CA LEU A 185 -1.73 -4.52 -13.18
C LEU A 185 -2.62 -5.04 -12.04
N LEU A 186 -3.89 -5.32 -12.32
CA LEU A 186 -4.83 -5.86 -11.33
C LEU A 186 -4.35 -7.18 -10.74
N LEU A 187 -3.85 -8.09 -11.59
CA LEU A 187 -3.29 -9.37 -11.15
C LEU A 187 -2.07 -9.16 -10.22
N SER A 188 -1.18 -8.24 -10.59
CA SER A 188 -0.01 -7.89 -9.76
C SER A 188 -0.45 -7.30 -8.42
N LEU A 189 -1.39 -6.34 -8.43
CA LEU A 189 -1.86 -5.68 -7.22
C LEU A 189 -2.56 -6.64 -6.25
N ILE A 190 -3.37 -7.58 -6.76
CA ILE A 190 -4.01 -8.60 -5.92
C ILE A 190 -2.97 -9.52 -5.30
N LYS A 191 -2.00 -9.98 -6.09
CA LYS A 191 -0.91 -10.84 -5.59
C LYS A 191 -0.13 -10.12 -4.49
N GLU A 192 0.28 -8.88 -4.74
CA GLU A 192 1.03 -8.04 -3.80
C GLU A 192 0.20 -7.76 -2.53
N THR A 193 -1.09 -7.47 -2.67
CA THR A 193 -2.00 -7.22 -1.54
C THR A 193 -2.23 -8.49 -0.71
N ASN A 194 -2.38 -9.65 -1.34
CA ASN A 194 -2.52 -10.92 -0.64
C ASN A 194 -1.25 -11.28 0.15
N THR A 195 -0.06 -11.05 -0.42
CA THR A 195 1.20 -11.20 0.30
C THR A 195 1.28 -10.28 1.52
N LEU A 196 0.87 -9.01 1.37
CA LEU A 196 0.77 -8.10 2.52
C LEU A 196 -0.19 -8.61 3.57
N TYR A 197 -1.35 -9.14 3.21
CA TYR A 197 -2.29 -9.66 4.20
C TYR A 197 -1.75 -10.87 4.95
N ILE A 198 -1.08 -11.79 4.25
CA ILE A 198 -0.45 -12.95 4.88
C ILE A 198 0.63 -12.49 5.86
N LEU A 199 1.52 -11.58 5.44
CA LEU A 199 2.48 -10.95 6.34
C LEU A 199 1.75 -10.26 7.50
N SER A 200 0.67 -9.53 7.21
CA SER A 200 -0.17 -8.80 8.18
C SER A 200 -0.74 -9.70 9.29
N GLU A 201 -1.10 -10.94 8.92
CA GLU A 201 -1.64 -11.97 9.83
C GLU A 201 -0.53 -12.65 10.63
N THR A 202 0.68 -12.76 10.07
CA THR A 202 1.89 -13.14 10.83
C THR A 202 2.15 -12.14 11.95
N TYR A 203 2.02 -10.82 11.71
CA TYR A 203 2.11 -9.84 12.81
C TYR A 203 1.05 -10.07 13.86
N LYS A 204 -0.18 -10.47 13.52
CA LYS A 204 -1.20 -10.72 14.54
C LYS A 204 -0.83 -11.88 15.46
N LYS A 205 -0.15 -12.92 14.96
CA LYS A 205 0.31 -14.02 15.80
C LYS A 205 1.49 -13.60 16.65
N GLU A 206 2.52 -13.01 16.05
CA GLU A 206 3.73 -12.62 16.80
C GLU A 206 3.49 -11.42 17.73
N SER A 207 2.62 -10.47 17.38
CA SER A 207 2.35 -9.29 18.20
C SER A 207 1.28 -9.49 19.27
N PHE A 208 0.48 -10.56 19.23
CA PHE A 208 -0.46 -10.89 20.32
C PHE A 208 0.03 -12.05 21.19
N GLU A 209 0.67 -13.10 20.65
CA GLU A 209 1.19 -14.17 21.52
C GLU A 209 2.45 -13.72 22.29
N ASN A 210 3.30 -12.86 21.71
CA ASN A 210 4.48 -12.35 22.43
C ASN A 210 4.22 -11.07 23.24
N LYS A 211 3.06 -10.42 23.10
CA LYS A 211 2.68 -9.30 23.99
C LYS A 211 1.73 -9.69 25.11
N THR A 212 0.83 -10.66 24.92
CA THR A 212 -0.15 -10.98 25.97
C THR A 212 0.44 -11.86 27.09
N ILE A 213 1.64 -12.44 26.90
CA ILE A 213 2.35 -13.18 27.95
C ILE A 213 3.43 -12.32 28.64
N GLU A 214 3.94 -11.24 28.01
CA GLU A 214 4.92 -10.34 28.65
C GLU A 214 4.32 -9.02 29.18
N ASP A 215 3.18 -8.51 28.68
CA ASP A 215 2.65 -7.19 29.08
C ASP A 215 1.67 -7.19 30.27
N ASN A 216 1.28 -8.34 30.83
CA ASN A 216 0.41 -8.38 32.02
C ASN A 216 1.17 -8.41 33.37
N ASN A 217 2.50 -8.26 33.35
CA ASN A 217 3.30 -8.02 34.57
C ASN A 217 4.05 -6.68 34.56
N TYR A 218 3.81 -5.81 33.57
CA TYR A 218 4.39 -4.45 33.51
C TYR A 218 3.28 -3.38 33.54
N GLU A 219 2.37 -3.50 34.51
CA GLU A 219 1.74 -2.29 35.03
C GLU A 219 2.81 -1.40 35.68
N LYS A 220 2.88 -0.15 35.20
CA LYS A 220 3.51 1.01 35.87
C LYS A 220 5.02 0.96 36.07
N THR A 221 5.77 1.36 35.05
CA THR A 221 7.03 2.12 35.28
C THR A 221 7.32 3.06 34.10
N THR A 222 6.36 3.95 33.80
CA THR A 222 6.71 5.25 33.21
C THR A 222 7.40 6.09 34.28
N GLY A 223 8.73 6.00 34.36
CA GLY A 223 9.51 6.91 35.21
C GLY A 223 10.79 6.32 35.77
N LYS A 224 11.82 6.22 34.92
CA LYS A 224 13.26 6.47 35.17
C LYS A 224 14.05 5.69 34.12
N LYS A 225 14.80 6.40 33.26
CA LYS A 225 15.99 5.81 32.63
C LYS A 225 16.98 5.57 33.77
N GLU A 226 16.88 4.41 34.42
CA GLU A 226 17.93 3.95 35.31
C GLU A 226 19.14 3.58 34.46
N ASP A 227 20.27 4.17 34.80
CA ASP A 227 21.55 3.93 34.18
C ASP A 227 21.93 2.45 34.36
N ILE A 228 21.86 1.67 33.27
CA ILE A 228 22.08 0.21 33.25
C ILE A 228 23.42 -0.14 33.91
N VAL A 229 24.44 0.71 33.75
CA VAL A 229 25.76 0.54 34.37
C VAL A 229 25.67 0.65 35.91
N SER A 230 24.84 1.56 36.41
CA SER A 230 24.60 1.72 37.85
C SER A 230 23.77 0.58 38.45
N GLU A 231 22.87 -0.03 37.67
CA GLU A 231 22.07 -1.19 38.07
C GLU A 231 22.96 -2.43 38.20
N ILE A 232 23.83 -2.68 37.20
CA ILE A 232 24.79 -3.79 37.21
C ILE A 232 25.74 -3.72 38.42
N LYS A 233 26.16 -2.51 38.82
CA LYS A 233 27.02 -2.33 40.01
C LYS A 233 26.34 -2.67 41.35
N LYS A 234 25.02 -2.53 41.43
CA LYS A 234 24.28 -2.75 42.68
C LYS A 234 23.95 -4.22 42.91
N ILE A 235 23.97 -5.01 41.86
CA ILE A 235 23.66 -6.44 41.91
C ILE A 235 24.95 -7.21 42.18
N LYS A 236 24.93 -8.02 43.24
CA LYS A 236 26.00 -9.00 43.49
C LYS A 236 25.68 -10.26 42.70
N PHE A 237 26.51 -10.55 41.71
CA PHE A 237 26.43 -11.79 40.94
C PHE A 237 27.29 -12.85 41.59
N GLU A 238 26.80 -14.09 41.66
CA GLU A 238 27.53 -15.19 42.30
C GLU A 238 28.66 -15.70 41.41
N ASN A 239 28.52 -15.54 40.09
CA ASN A 239 29.55 -15.94 39.13
C ASN A 239 29.60 -15.02 37.88
N LYS A 240 30.72 -15.11 37.16
CA LYS A 240 30.97 -14.28 35.97
C LYS A 240 30.00 -14.57 34.82
N ASN A 241 29.53 -15.81 34.69
CA ASN A 241 28.60 -16.18 33.62
C ASN A 241 27.20 -15.58 33.82
N GLU A 242 26.78 -15.46 35.08
CA GLU A 242 25.53 -14.81 35.48
C GLU A 242 25.56 -13.32 35.17
N LEU A 243 26.68 -12.65 35.50
CA LEU A 243 26.93 -11.26 35.12
C LEU A 243 26.84 -11.06 33.60
N LEU A 244 27.53 -11.90 32.81
CA LEU A 244 27.51 -11.78 31.35
C LEU A 244 26.14 -12.05 30.74
N SER A 245 25.40 -13.01 31.28
CA SER A 245 24.03 -13.33 30.86
C SER A 245 23.07 -12.19 31.18
N TYR A 246 23.22 -11.57 32.36
CA TYR A 246 22.45 -10.40 32.76
C TYR A 246 22.75 -9.20 31.87
N ILE A 247 24.03 -8.89 31.64
CA ILE A 247 24.45 -7.83 30.71
C ILE A 247 23.86 -8.06 29.33
N PHE A 248 23.97 -9.28 28.78
CA PHE A 248 23.39 -9.64 27.50
C PHE A 248 21.87 -9.42 27.48
N SER A 249 21.16 -9.87 28.52
CA SER A 249 19.70 -9.70 28.62
C SER A 249 19.28 -8.22 28.56
N LYS A 250 20.04 -7.34 29.21
CA LYS A 250 19.75 -5.89 29.27
C LYS A 250 20.10 -5.17 27.98
N ILE A 251 21.24 -5.50 27.36
CA ILE A 251 21.69 -4.81 26.15
C ILE A 251 21.10 -5.42 24.86
N SER A 252 20.63 -6.68 24.87
CA SER A 252 20.07 -7.35 23.67
C SER A 252 18.91 -6.58 23.05
N LYS A 253 18.12 -5.89 23.89
CA LYS A 253 16.94 -5.08 23.52
C LYS A 253 17.26 -3.65 23.06
N LEU A 254 18.53 -3.24 23.06
CA LEU A 254 18.95 -1.88 22.70
C LEU A 254 19.42 -1.80 21.24
N ASP A 255 19.54 -0.58 20.71
CA ASP A 255 20.15 -0.35 19.40
C ASP A 255 21.66 -0.60 19.43
N ILE A 256 22.24 -1.00 18.29
CA ILE A 256 23.65 -1.39 18.15
C ILE A 256 24.61 -0.32 18.71
N THR A 257 24.33 0.96 18.48
CA THR A 257 25.11 2.10 18.98
C THR A 257 25.09 2.19 20.51
N GLU A 258 23.92 1.97 21.13
CA GLU A 258 23.77 1.95 22.59
C GLU A 258 24.43 0.71 23.21
N LYS A 259 24.33 -0.46 22.56
CA LYS A 259 25.04 -1.68 23.00
C LYS A 259 26.54 -1.45 23.11
N PHE A 260 27.16 -0.86 22.08
CA PHE A 260 28.60 -0.58 22.09
C PHE A 260 28.99 0.48 23.12
N LYS A 261 28.13 1.48 23.35
CA LYS A 261 28.35 2.49 24.38
C LYS A 261 28.38 1.88 25.78
N ILE A 262 27.38 1.06 26.12
CA ILE A 262 27.30 0.40 27.43
C ILE A 262 28.46 -0.58 27.63
N LEU A 263 28.82 -1.37 26.61
CA LEU A 263 29.98 -2.27 26.70
C LEU A 263 31.29 -1.51 26.92
N SER A 264 31.44 -0.32 26.31
CA SER A 264 32.61 0.53 26.52
C SER A 264 32.63 1.14 27.92
N GLU A 265 31.47 1.55 28.45
CA GLU A 265 31.36 2.07 29.82
C GLU A 265 31.61 0.98 30.88
N LEU A 266 31.12 -0.24 30.68
CA LEU A 266 31.39 -1.38 31.57
C LEU A 266 32.88 -1.77 31.54
N LYS A 267 33.53 -1.68 30.37
CA LYS A 267 34.97 -1.88 30.23
C LYS A 267 35.77 -0.82 30.96
N ASN A 268 35.45 0.46 30.74
CA ASN A 268 36.14 1.60 31.35
C ASN A 268 36.02 1.63 32.89
N GLN A 269 35.06 0.87 33.44
CA GLN A 269 34.85 0.73 34.88
C GLN A 269 35.38 -0.61 35.44
N ASP A 270 36.17 -1.35 34.65
CA ASP A 270 36.75 -2.66 35.01
C ASP A 270 35.72 -3.72 35.46
N ILE A 271 34.47 -3.63 34.99
CA ILE A 271 33.41 -4.61 35.30
C ILE A 271 33.51 -5.82 34.38
N ILE A 272 33.94 -5.60 33.13
CA ILE A 272 34.13 -6.64 32.11
C ILE A 272 35.46 -6.43 31.39
N ASP A 273 36.06 -7.50 30.90
CA ASP A 273 37.31 -7.47 30.14
C ASP A 273 37.09 -7.58 28.62
N ASP A 274 38.18 -7.51 27.85
CA ASP A 274 38.12 -7.64 26.38
C ASP A 274 37.68 -9.02 25.90
N GLU A 275 37.88 -10.07 26.69
CA GLU A 275 37.41 -11.42 26.36
C GLU A 275 35.89 -11.54 26.56
N ASP A 276 35.37 -10.92 27.61
CA ASP A 276 33.94 -10.84 27.92
C ASP A 276 33.17 -10.07 26.85
N ILE A 277 33.73 -8.95 26.40
CA ILE A 277 33.16 -8.19 25.29
C ILE A 277 33.12 -9.03 24.01
N LYS A 278 34.17 -9.82 23.73
CA LYS A 278 34.16 -10.75 22.59
C LYS A 278 33.10 -11.84 22.75
N LYS A 279 32.92 -12.39 23.95
CA LYS A 279 31.88 -13.39 24.24
C LYS A 279 30.47 -12.82 24.02
N ILE A 280 30.20 -11.63 24.56
CA ILE A 280 28.93 -10.93 24.38
C ILE A 280 28.68 -10.61 22.90
N LYS A 281 29.72 -10.16 22.18
CA LYS A 281 29.61 -9.87 20.73
C LYS A 281 29.32 -11.10 19.87
N LYS A 282 29.77 -12.29 20.29
CA LYS A 282 29.47 -13.56 19.60
C LYS A 282 28.03 -14.04 19.82
N LEU A 283 27.32 -13.47 20.79
CA LEU A 283 25.94 -13.80 21.12
C LEU A 283 24.92 -12.85 20.46
N PHE A 284 25.39 -11.79 19.79
CA PHE A 284 24.58 -10.97 18.88
C PHE A 284 24.47 -11.64 17.51
#